data_AF-A0AAC9JHX6-F1
#
_entry.id   AF-A0AAC9JHX6-F1
#
_cell.length_a   1.000
_cell.length_b   1.000
_cell.length_c   1.000
_cell.angle_alpha   90.00
_cell.angle_beta   90.00
_cell.angle_gamma   90.00
#
_symmetry.space_group_name_H-M   'P 1'
#
loop_
_entity.id
_entity.type
_entity.pdbx_description
1 polymer ?
#
loop_
_entity_poly.entity_id
_entity_poly.type
_entity_poly.pdbx_seq_one_letter_code
_entity_poly.pdbx_strand_id
1 'polypeptide(L)' 'MDSKSIPELLKRSLQSHMAEADLREDEETQVIIAKLSVLSEKVAAAKAKALEKRAQRIADEQ' A
#
# COMPACT_ATOMS: atom_id res chain seq x y z
N MET A 1 -10.50 -10.60 -6.06
CA MET A 1 -10.36 -9.12 -6.08
C MET A 1 -9.29 -8.78 -5.07
N ASP A 2 -8.08 -8.50 -5.52
CA ASP A 2 -6.96 -8.13 -4.66
C ASP A 2 -7.29 -6.77 -4.03
N SER A 3 -7.77 -6.78 -2.78
CA SER A 3 -8.15 -5.54 -2.09
C SER A 3 -6.88 -4.73 -1.89
N LYS A 4 -6.68 -3.75 -2.78
CA LYS A 4 -5.58 -2.78 -2.72
C LYS A 4 -5.47 -2.24 -1.30
N SER A 5 -4.23 -2.14 -0.81
CA SER A 5 -3.97 -1.58 0.50
C SER A 5 -4.44 -0.11 0.56
N ILE A 6 -4.77 0.40 1.75
CA ILE A 6 -5.12 1.81 1.93
C ILE A 6 -4.02 2.74 1.35
N PRO A 7 -2.72 2.48 1.57
CA PRO A 7 -1.64 3.25 0.93
C PRO A 7 -1.72 3.24 -0.61
N GLU A 8 -2.06 2.10 -1.23
CA GLU A 8 -2.21 2.00 -2.68
C GLU A 8 -3.41 2.80 -3.20
N LEU A 9 -4.51 2.85 -2.45
CA LEU A 9 -5.66 3.69 -2.77
C LEU A 9 -5.29 5.18 -2.67
N LEU A 10 -4.61 5.58 -1.60
CA LEU A 10 -4.18 6.95 -1.40
C LEU A 10 -3.19 7.40 -2.48
N LYS A 11 -2.26 6.52 -2.88
CA LYS A 11 -1.33 6.75 -3.99
C LYS A 11 -2.07 7.10 -5.29
N ARG A 12 -3.08 6.29 -5.64
CA ARG A 12 -3.88 6.50 -6.85
C ARG A 12 -4.70 7.79 -6.80
N SER A 13 -5.29 8.08 -5.64
CA SER A 13 -6.06 9.33 -5.44
C SER A 13 -5.15 10.55 -5.63
N LEU A 14 -3.94 10.52 -5.04
CA LEU A 14 -2.97 11.59 -5.19
C LEU A 14 -2.52 11.75 -6.65
N GLN A 15 -2.22 10.65 -7.35
CA GLN A 15 -1.87 10.71 -8.79
C GLN A 15 -2.98 11.33 -9.65
N SER A 16 -4.25 11.05 -9.35
CA SER A 16 -5.39 11.68 -10.05
C SER A 16 -5.40 13.19 -9.82
N HIS A 17 -5.32 13.63 -8.56
CA HIS A 17 -5.33 15.05 -8.23
C HIS A 17 -4.13 15.80 -8.79
N MET A 18 -2.94 15.18 -8.80
CA MET A 18 -1.75 15.75 -9.45
C MET A 18 -1.95 15.92 -10.96
N ALA A 19 -2.57 14.94 -11.62
CA ALA A 19 -2.86 15.01 -13.05
C ALA A 19 -3.91 16.07 -13.39
N GLU A 20 -4.90 16.28 -12.51
CA GLU A 20 -5.93 17.32 -12.63
C GLU A 20 -5.37 18.73 -12.40
N ALA A 21 -4.37 18.87 -11.52
CA ALA A 21 -3.74 20.14 -11.17
C ALA A 21 -2.48 20.48 -11.99
N ASP A 22 -2.11 19.64 -12.96
CA ASP A 22 -0.87 19.75 -13.75
C ASP A 22 0.44 19.74 -12.90
N LEU A 23 0.41 19.03 -11.77
CA LEU A 23 1.53 18.92 -10.80
C LEU A 23 2.31 17.61 -10.95
N ARG A 24 2.33 17.01 -12.14
CA ARG A 24 2.92 15.67 -12.33
C ARG A 24 4.42 15.64 -12.03
N GLU A 25 5.11 16.75 -12.24
CA GLU A 25 6.56 16.87 -12.07
C GLU A 25 6.96 17.54 -10.75
N ASP A 26 5.98 17.84 -9.88
CA ASP A 26 6.27 18.42 -8.58
C ASP A 26 7.05 17.43 -7.69
N GLU A 27 8.21 17.87 -7.20
CA GLU A 27 9.16 17.00 -6.50
C GLU A 27 8.61 16.52 -5.15
N GLU A 28 7.93 17.40 -4.40
CA GLU A 28 7.39 17.05 -3.08
C GLU A 28 6.30 15.98 -3.19
N THR A 29 5.40 16.11 -4.15
CA THR A 29 4.34 15.14 -4.40
C THR A 29 4.89 13.81 -4.93
N GLN A 30 5.92 13.81 -5.78
CA GLN A 30 6.64 12.60 -6.18
C GLN A 30 7.26 11.86 -4.99
N VAL A 31 7.85 12.59 -4.04
CA VAL A 31 8.36 12.01 -2.79
C VAL A 31 7.24 11.37 -1.97
N ILE A 32 6.06 11.97 -1.91
CA ILE A 32 4.89 11.38 -1.23
C ILE A 32 4.46 10.08 -1.92
N ILE A 33 4.40 10.04 -3.26
CA ILE A 33 4.08 8.82 -4.02
C ILE A 33 5.09 7.69 -3.75
N ALA A 34 6.39 8.01 -3.69
CA ALA A 34 7.42 7.04 -3.34
C ALA A 34 7.22 6.47 -1.92
N LYS A 35 6.95 7.34 -0.94
CA LYS A 35 6.65 6.91 0.45
C LYS A 35 5.41 6.03 0.54
N LEU A 36 4.35 6.35 -0.20
CA LEU A 36 3.13 5.54 -0.25
C LEU A 36 3.37 4.17 -0.87
N SER A 37 4.23 4.08 -1.88
CA SER A 37 4.61 2.81 -2.50
C SER A 37 5.35 1.91 -1.50
N VAL A 38 6.37 2.44 -0.82
CA VAL A 38 7.10 1.71 0.24
C VAL A 38 6.17 1.28 1.38
N LEU A 39 5.23 2.15 1.79
CA LEU A 39 4.27 1.81 2.84
C LEU A 39 3.31 0.69 2.39
N SER A 40 2.87 0.71 1.13
CA SER A 40 2.03 -0.35 0.56
C SER A 40 2.71 -1.72 0.63
N GLU A 41 3.99 -1.79 0.26
CA GLU A 41 4.80 -3.02 0.34
C GLU A 41 4.94 -3.52 1.78
N LYS A 42 5.23 -2.62 2.73
CA LYS A 42 5.31 -2.97 4.15
C LYS A 42 4.00 -3.53 4.69
N VAL A 43 2.87 -2.93 4.30
CA VAL A 43 1.54 -3.42 4.68
C VAL A 43 1.26 -4.80 4.09
N ALA A 44 1.61 -5.02 2.82
CA ALA A 44 1.45 -6.32 2.17
C ALA A 44 2.26 -7.41 2.90
N ALA A 45 3.54 -7.14 3.19
CA ALA A 45 4.41 -8.05 3.93
C ALA A 45 3.90 -8.34 5.35
N ALA A 46 3.45 -7.32 6.08
CA ALA A 46 2.89 -7.49 7.41
C ALA A 46 1.61 -8.34 7.39
N LYS A 47 0.74 -8.12 6.40
CA LYS A 47 -0.49 -8.90 6.22
C LYS A 47 -0.18 -10.36 5.88
N ALA A 48 0.77 -10.62 4.99
CA ALA A 48 1.21 -11.98 4.65
C ALA A 48 1.70 -12.71 5.92
N LYS A 49 2.61 -12.08 6.68
CA LYS A 49 3.12 -12.64 7.94
C LYS A 49 2.02 -12.91 8.97
N ALA A 50 1.02 -12.03 9.07
CA ALA A 50 -0.11 -12.23 9.98
C ALA A 50 -0.98 -13.43 9.56
N LEU A 51 -1.19 -13.62 8.25
CA LEU A 51 -1.93 -14.76 7.71
C LEU A 51 -1.18 -16.08 7.93
N GLU A 52 0.14 -16.10 7.71
CA GLU A 52 0.99 -17.27 8.00
C GLU A 52 0.92 -17.66 9.48
N LYS A 53 1.10 -16.70 10.39
CA LYS A 53 0.97 -16.95 11.84
C LYS A 53 -0.41 -17.47 12.23
N ARG A 54 -1.47 -16.98 11.57
CA ARG A 54 -2.83 -17.49 11.79
C ARG A 54 -2.96 -18.93 11.31
N ALA A 55 -2.46 -19.26 10.13
CA ALA A 55 -2.49 -20.61 9.58
C ALA A 55 -1.72 -21.59 10.48
N GLN A 56 -0.53 -21.19 10.97
CA GLN A 56 0.26 -22.01 11.89
C GLN A 56 -0.51 -22.29 13.19
N ARG A 57 -1.11 -21.28 13.83
CA ARG A 57 -1.91 -21.48 15.05
C ARG A 57 -3.07 -22.45 14.84
N ILE A 58 -3.77 -22.33 13.71
CA ILE A 58 -4.87 -23.25 13.37
C ILE A 58 -4.34 -24.67 13.18
N ALA A 59 -3.16 -24.84 12.57
CA ALA A 59 -2.54 -26.15 12.38
C ALA A 59 -2.04 -26.77 13.69
N ASP A 60 -1.53 -25.96 14.62
CA ASP A 60 -1.05 -26.41 15.94
C ASP A 60 -2.21 -26.78 16.90
N GLU A 61 -3.42 -26.26 16.64
CA GLU A 61 -4.66 -26.53 17.41
C GLU A 61 -5.47 -27.74 16.89
N GLN A 62 -5.03 -28.39 15.79
CA GLN A 62 -5.64 -29.57 15.17
C GLN A 62 -4.91 -30.85 15.57
#